data_AF-A0A8C2SQF2-F1
#
_entry.id   AF-A0A8C2SQF2-F1
#
_cell.length_a   1.000
_cell.length_b   1.000
_cell.length_c   1.000
_cell.angle_alpha   90.00
_cell.angle_beta   90.00
_cell.angle_gamma   90.00
#
_symmetry.space_group_name_H-M   'P 1'
#
loop_
_entity.id
_entity.type
_entity.pdbx_description
1 polymer ?
#
loop_
_entity_poly.entity_id
_entity_poly.type
_entity_poly.pdbx_seq_one_letter_code
_entity_poly.pdbx_strand_id
1 'polypeptide(L)'
;MEAGLTPLLYVDDGGRPTQRYPMNPNGSPGGVAAILSPCGRHLAVMPHPERGVLRWQWGYWPHKWGGRWGAAPWLKMFLNAREWCEGQP
;
A
#
# COMPACT_ATOMS: atom_id res chain seq x y z
N MET A 1 -12.25 15.03 5.68
CA MET A 1 -10.92 14.87 5.07
C MET A 1 -11.08 15.22 3.60
N GLU A 2 -10.17 16.02 3.02
CA GLU A 2 -10.22 16.28 1.58
C GLU A 2 -10.10 14.97 0.81
N ALA A 3 -11.06 14.69 -0.07
CA ALA A 3 -11.06 13.50 -0.90
C ALA A 3 -9.82 13.51 -1.80
N GLY A 4 -9.02 12.44 -1.76
CA GLY A 4 -7.89 12.24 -2.67
C GLY A 4 -6.49 12.36 -2.07
N LEU A 5 -6.33 12.83 -0.83
CA LEU A 5 -5.00 12.95 -0.20
C LEU A 5 -4.61 11.76 0.70
N THR A 6 -5.48 10.76 0.84
CA THR A 6 -5.26 9.56 1.67
C THR A 6 -5.35 8.29 0.83
N PRO A 7 -4.28 7.93 0.07
CA PRO A 7 -4.34 6.86 -0.94
C PRO A 7 -4.29 5.44 -0.36
N LEU A 8 -3.96 5.29 0.93
CA LEU A 8 -3.88 3.98 1.58
C LEU A 8 -4.59 4.01 2.93
N LEU A 9 -5.47 3.02 3.15
CA LEU A 9 -6.27 2.86 4.34
C LEU A 9 -6.11 1.44 4.90
N TYR A 10 -6.09 1.31 6.23
CA TYR A 10 -6.34 0.07 6.94
C TYR A 10 -7.82 -0.29 6.86
N VAL A 11 -8.12 -1.53 6.50
CA VAL A 11 -9.48 -2.02 6.28
C VAL A 11 -9.77 -3.28 7.11
N ASP A 12 -11.05 -3.52 7.37
CA ASP A 12 -11.51 -4.80 7.92
C ASP A 12 -11.53 -5.91 6.85
N ASP A 13 -11.89 -7.13 7.24
CA ASP A 13 -11.99 -8.28 6.32
C ASP A 13 -13.05 -8.08 5.20
N GLY A 14 -13.97 -7.12 5.39
CA GLY A 14 -14.96 -6.69 4.40
C GLY A 14 -14.47 -5.58 3.48
N GLY A 15 -13.22 -5.12 3.63
CA GLY A 15 -12.63 -4.05 2.83
C GLY A 15 -13.07 -2.65 3.23
N ARG A 16 -13.71 -2.47 4.39
CA ARG A 16 -14.17 -1.16 4.87
C ARG A 16 -13.11 -0.51 5.76
N PRO A 17 -12.82 0.80 5.61
CA PRO A 17 -11.87 1.48 6.49
C PRO A 17 -12.22 1.31 7.96
N THR A 18 -11.22 1.01 8.80
CA THR A 18 -11.45 0.66 10.20
C THR A 18 -10.45 1.33 11.14
N GLN A 19 -10.87 1.50 12.39
CA GLN A 19 -10.03 1.94 13.50
C GLN A 19 -9.86 0.84 14.55
N ARG A 20 -10.42 -0.34 14.31
CA ARG A 20 -10.43 -1.45 15.26
C ARG A 20 -9.11 -2.22 15.19
N TYR A 21 -8.45 -2.36 16.33
CA TYR A 21 -7.31 -3.24 16.50
C TYR A 21 -7.71 -4.73 16.35
N PRO A 22 -6.90 -5.59 15.70
CA PRO A 22 -5.58 -5.33 15.11
C PRO A 22 -5.60 -4.87 13.63
N MET A 23 -6.77 -4.86 12.98
CA MET A 23 -6.91 -4.50 11.54
C MET A 23 -6.37 -3.10 11.23
N ASN A 24 -6.55 -2.16 12.17
CA ASN A 24 -5.79 -0.93 12.25
C ASN A 24 -4.82 -1.01 13.45
N PRO A 25 -3.50 -1.07 13.22
CA PRO A 25 -2.53 -1.35 14.26
C PRO A 25 -2.20 -0.13 15.15
N ASN A 26 -2.51 1.09 14.71
CA ASN A 26 -2.10 2.33 15.38
C ASN A 26 -3.27 3.25 15.75
N GLY A 27 -4.51 2.86 15.41
CA GLY A 27 -5.72 3.62 15.71
C GLY A 27 -5.90 4.88 14.87
N SER A 28 -5.18 5.02 13.74
CA SER A 28 -5.29 6.20 12.88
C SER A 28 -6.75 6.49 12.49
N PRO A 29 -7.24 7.74 12.67
CA PRO A 29 -8.60 8.13 12.29
C PRO A 29 -8.90 7.81 10.83
N GLY A 30 -10.09 7.28 10.57
CA GLY A 30 -10.52 6.86 9.23
C GLY A 30 -9.70 5.71 8.62
N GLY A 31 -8.82 5.06 9.39
CA GLY A 31 -7.93 4.02 8.89
C GLY A 31 -6.73 4.55 8.12
N VAL A 32 -6.42 5.85 8.14
CA VAL A 32 -5.38 6.42 7.28
C VAL A 32 -4.00 5.81 7.54
N ALA A 33 -3.40 5.25 6.48
CA ALA A 33 -2.08 4.63 6.51
C ALA A 33 -1.03 5.36 5.64
N ALA A 34 -1.48 6.20 4.70
CA ALA A 34 -0.62 7.06 3.89
C ALA A 34 -1.28 8.42 3.58
N ILE A 35 -0.45 9.43 3.34
CA ILE A 35 -0.85 10.75 2.85
C ILE A 35 -0.04 11.15 1.62
N LEU A 36 -0.67 11.92 0.74
CA LEU A 36 -0.11 12.39 -0.52
C LEU A 36 -0.07 13.92 -0.54
N SER A 37 1.00 14.50 -1.09
CA SER A 37 1.01 15.94 -1.43
C SER A 37 -0.06 16.27 -2.47
N PRO A 38 -0.64 17.48 -2.50
CA PRO A 38 -1.65 17.85 -3.50
C PRO A 38 -1.22 17.69 -4.97
N CYS A 39 0.09 17.77 -5.25
CA CYS A 39 0.63 17.55 -6.61
C CYS A 39 1.03 16.09 -6.90
N GLY A 40 0.75 15.14 -6.00
CA GLY A 40 1.03 13.72 -6.19
C GLY A 40 2.50 13.27 -6.11
N ARG A 41 3.45 14.20 -5.94
CA ARG A 41 4.90 13.90 -6.02
C ARG A 41 5.52 13.37 -4.72
N HIS A 42 4.86 13.59 -3.59
CA HIS A 42 5.34 13.10 -2.29
C HIS A 42 4.28 12.22 -1.65
N LEU A 43 4.66 10.99 -1.34
CA LEU A 43 3.85 10.01 -0.60
C LEU A 43 4.56 9.70 0.71
N ALA A 44 3.90 9.91 1.84
CA ALA A 44 4.36 9.45 3.15
C ALA A 44 3.46 8.30 3.61
N VAL A 45 4.06 7.17 4.00
CA VAL A 45 3.35 5.92 4.29
C VAL A 45 3.95 5.27 5.55
N MET A 46 3.09 4.71 6.39
CA MET A 46 3.49 3.96 7.59
C MET A 46 3.82 2.49 7.31
N PRO A 47 3.03 1.76 6.49
CA PRO A 47 3.45 0.45 5.99
C PRO A 47 4.82 0.48 5.32
N HIS A 48 5.50 -0.68 5.33
CA HIS A 48 6.83 -0.88 4.74
C HIS A 48 6.74 -1.64 3.39
N PRO A 49 6.32 -0.99 2.28
CA PRO A 49 6.19 -1.66 0.98
C PRO A 49 7.53 -2.24 0.48
N GLU A 50 8.66 -1.67 0.87
CA GLU A 50 10.00 -2.13 0.54
C GLU A 50 10.31 -3.52 1.13
N ARG A 51 9.67 -3.87 2.25
CA ARG A 51 9.80 -5.19 2.87
C ARG A 51 8.87 -6.23 2.26
N GLY A 52 8.04 -5.86 1.30
CA GLY A 52 7.01 -6.71 0.72
C GLY A 52 7.00 -6.73 -0.80
N VAL A 53 8.12 -6.49 -1.47
CA VAL A 53 8.22 -6.47 -2.95
C VAL A 53 8.28 -7.86 -3.58
N LEU A 54 8.66 -8.89 -2.83
CA LEU A 54 8.75 -10.27 -3.30
C LEU A 54 7.82 -11.19 -2.50
N ARG A 55 7.27 -12.21 -3.18
CA ARG A 55 6.37 -13.19 -2.57
C ARG A 55 6.89 -13.79 -1.26
N TRP A 56 8.16 -14.18 -1.20
CA TRP A 56 8.73 -14.89 -0.05
C TRP A 56 8.80 -14.03 1.23
N GLN A 57 8.68 -12.71 1.09
CA GLN A 57 8.68 -11.78 2.23
C GLN A 57 7.33 -11.72 2.94
N TRP A 58 6.26 -12.28 2.34
CA TRP A 58 4.92 -12.25 2.90
C TRP A 58 4.63 -13.50 3.72
N GLY A 59 4.19 -13.33 4.98
CA GLY A 59 3.78 -14.44 5.84
C GLY A 59 2.51 -15.15 5.37
N TYR A 60 1.70 -14.51 4.53
CA TYR A 60 0.52 -15.10 3.88
C TYR A 60 0.50 -14.72 2.40
N TRP A 61 0.22 -15.71 1.55
CA TRP A 61 0.05 -15.51 0.11
C TRP A 61 -1.17 -16.30 -0.39
N PRO A 62 -2.17 -15.64 -1.01
CA PRO A 62 -3.34 -16.35 -1.51
C PRO A 62 -2.98 -17.44 -2.53
N HIS A 63 -3.40 -18.69 -2.29
CA HIS A 63 -3.09 -19.81 -3.20
C HIS A 63 -3.53 -19.54 -4.65
N LYS A 64 -4.67 -18.86 -4.83
CA LYS A 64 -5.22 -18.47 -6.13
C LYS A 64 -4.31 -17.54 -6.95
N TRP A 65 -3.34 -16.86 -6.33
CA TRP A 65 -2.40 -15.98 -7.04
C TRP A 65 -1.27 -16.75 -7.74
N GLY A 66 -1.10 -18.06 -7.48
CA GLY A 66 -0.09 -18.89 -8.15
C GLY A 66 1.36 -18.46 -7.89
N GLY A 67 2.31 -19.02 -8.65
CA GLY A 67 3.73 -18.62 -8.72
C GLY A 67 4.62 -18.99 -7.53
N ARG A 68 5.62 -19.87 -7.72
CA ARG A 68 6.62 -20.20 -6.66
C ARG A 68 7.62 -19.05 -6.42
N TRP A 69 7.81 -18.22 -7.45
CA TRP A 69 8.65 -17.03 -7.48
C TRP A 69 7.84 -15.91 -8.13
N GLY A 70 7.77 -14.72 -7.53
CA GLY A 70 6.92 -13.66 -8.07
C GLY A 70 7.06 -12.33 -7.35
N ALA A 71 6.88 -11.26 -8.13
CA ALA A 71 6.73 -9.91 -7.62
C ALA A 71 5.41 -9.79 -6.85
N ALA A 72 5.47 -9.18 -5.68
CA ALA A 72 4.28 -8.81 -4.93
C ALA A 72 3.74 -7.46 -5.45
N PRO A 73 2.45 -7.14 -5.20
CA PRO A 73 1.84 -5.90 -5.67
C PRO A 73 2.62 -4.62 -5.33
N TRP A 74 3.29 -4.60 -4.17
CA TRP A 74 4.09 -3.46 -3.71
C TRP A 74 5.24 -3.09 -4.66
N LEU A 75 5.75 -4.03 -5.46
CA LEU A 75 6.80 -3.73 -6.44
C LEU A 75 6.34 -2.66 -7.45
N LYS A 76 5.05 -2.61 -7.80
CA LYS A 76 4.52 -1.64 -8.77
C LYS A 76 4.68 -0.20 -8.30
N MET A 77 4.70 0.07 -6.99
CA MET A 77 4.98 1.43 -6.47
C MET A 77 6.36 1.93 -6.92
N PHE A 78 7.38 1.07 -6.84
CA PHE A 78 8.75 1.41 -7.23
C PHE A 78 8.91 1.47 -8.74
N LEU A 79 8.22 0.59 -9.48
CA LEU A 79 8.19 0.64 -10.95
C LEU A 79 7.55 1.95 -11.44
N ASN A 80 6.44 2.39 -10.85
CA ASN A 80 5.81 3.67 -11.20
C ASN A 80 6.75 4.87 -10.97
N ALA A 81 7.49 4.87 -9.85
CA ALA A 81 8.46 5.93 -9.58
C ALA A 81 9.59 5.95 -10.62
N ARG A 82 10.04 4.77 -11.05
CA ARG A 82 11.03 4.64 -12.13
C ARG A 82 10.48 5.12 -13.47
N GLU A 83 9.30 4.64 -13.87
CA GLU A 83 8.61 5.01 -15.12
C GLU A 83 8.47 6.55 -15.20
N TRP A 84 8.07 7.18 -14.09
CA TRP A 84 7.98 8.64 -13.98
C TRP A 84 9.33 9.36 -14.20
N CYS A 85 10.42 8.86 -13.59
CA CYS A 85 11.77 9.41 -13.79
C CYS A 85 12.25 9.26 -15.24
N GLU A 86 11.80 8.22 -15.95
CA GLU A 86 12.12 7.98 -17.36
C GLU A 86 11.24 8.81 -18.32
N GLY A 87 10.31 9.61 -17.80
CA GLY A 87 9.38 10.41 -18.62
C GLY A 87 8.33 9.57 -19.34
N GLN A 88 8.11 8.33 -18.88
CA GLN A 88 7.01 7.51 -19.37
C GLN A 88 5.70 8.00 -18.72
N PRO A 89 4.59 8.04 -19.50
CA PRO A 89 3.29 8.51 -19.01
C PRO A 89 2.73 7.63 -17.88
#